data_AF-A0A4C1VC04-F1
#
_entry.id   AF-A0A4C1VC04-F1
#
_cell.length_a   1.000
_cell.length_b   1.000
_cell.length_c   1.000
_cell.angle_alpha   90.00
_cell.angle_beta   90.00
_cell.angle_gamma   90.00
#
_symmetry.space_group_name_H-M   'P 1'
#
loop_
_entity.id
_entity.type
_entity.pdbx_description
1 polymer ?
#
loop_
_entity_poly.entity_id
_entity_poly.type
_entity_poly.pdbx_seq_one_letter_code
_entity_poly.pdbx_strand_id
1 'polypeptide(L)'
;MNSNVKIVEPHQARKISNIKTMQKKARKRQKLYSAPGLPKMPPCKHNSKTLKCMLLTSRDIFHFHQRLYRNISKVEQDNYILKYTVATKVKRLRPRKGAKNPRAFAVKYFIPNNTKVLIPVCKKTFLQASRLKSSRIEGVVKRHYDTGGIARKNRGGDRKQFAFASKAEAVEKFIKSFKPLESHYCREQIKVRQYLHPNLNIKKMFIMYNDQSLPGYGVKQGFFRKIFNTRFNIGFGSPRTDVCSFCLQMTEKIKVETSQAKKQELFTQYRIHKLRAKQFFKMLQEDTPGLLIVSFDCEKNLPLPKIPDQTTYYSRQLYYYNFTIVMGTSRSTLAPDNIHAYVWMEDEASKGSNEICSALYHCLNSIDLTGVNKIRLISDGCGGQNKNSIIVSMIMKWLHETTSNIKNIELIFPVTGHSFLPADRVFALNERVVRQRENIIDPKEYKTIIEEHATVHQLATKVTVYDWKGKCKEFLKNTNSWHFQISKCKRLVLKKKGNKINVRGEVSNRNDIRQSKSLLKRGKRLVEMTLNSIPVGVPIKAAKLKDVNNLLTKHYGADGCI
;
A
#
# COMPACT_ATOMS: atom_id res chain seq x y z
N MET A 1 -21.16 -11.42 -17.73
CA MET A 1 -20.23 -11.26 -18.87
C MET A 1 -18.87 -10.82 -18.32
N ASN A 2 -17.92 -11.75 -18.19
CA ASN A 2 -16.66 -11.51 -17.48
C ASN A 2 -15.68 -10.77 -18.39
N SER A 3 -15.38 -9.51 -18.07
CA SER A 3 -14.48 -8.70 -18.89
C SER A 3 -13.01 -9.06 -18.64
N ASN A 4 -12.31 -9.50 -19.68
CA ASN A 4 -10.85 -9.71 -19.67
C ASN A 4 -10.08 -8.43 -19.33
N VAL A 5 -8.79 -8.57 -18.99
CA VAL A 5 -7.88 -7.44 -18.78
C VAL A 5 -7.88 -6.49 -19.99
N LYS A 6 -7.95 -5.18 -19.72
CA LYS A 6 -8.06 -4.14 -20.76
C LYS A 6 -6.77 -3.31 -20.85
N ILE A 7 -6.42 -2.91 -22.07
CA ILE A 7 -5.41 -1.86 -22.28
C ILE A 7 -6.01 -0.54 -21.83
N VAL A 8 -5.19 0.29 -21.19
CA VAL A 8 -5.61 1.60 -20.67
C VAL A 8 -4.86 2.70 -21.39
N GLU A 9 -5.47 3.89 -21.41
CA GLU A 9 -4.81 5.08 -21.94
C GLU A 9 -3.51 5.41 -21.16
N PRO A 10 -2.50 6.04 -21.79
CA PRO A 10 -1.20 6.29 -21.15
C PRO A 10 -1.26 7.05 -19.80
N HIS A 11 -2.29 7.86 -19.59
CA HIS A 11 -2.51 8.61 -18.35
C HIS A 11 -3.13 7.75 -17.23
N GLN A 12 -3.72 6.60 -17.58
CA GLN A 12 -4.32 5.63 -16.67
C GLN A 12 -3.37 4.46 -16.37
N ALA A 13 -2.24 4.34 -17.10
CA ALA A 13 -1.28 3.25 -16.93
C ALA A 13 -0.67 3.20 -15.52
N ARG A 14 -0.28 1.98 -15.09
CA ARG A 14 0.33 1.72 -13.77
C ARG A 14 1.53 2.62 -13.46
N LYS A 15 2.30 3.02 -14.46
CA LYS A 15 3.34 4.05 -14.36
C LYS A 15 3.16 5.09 -15.46
N ILE A 16 2.79 6.29 -15.06
CA ILE A 16 2.74 7.47 -15.94
C ILE A 16 4.18 7.83 -16.32
N SER A 17 4.45 8.00 -17.62
CA SER A 17 5.74 8.51 -18.09
C SER A 17 5.97 9.89 -17.49
N ASN A 18 7.03 10.04 -16.68
CA ASN A 18 7.26 11.25 -15.90
C ASN A 18 7.39 12.49 -16.81
N ILE A 19 6.36 13.35 -16.76
CA ILE A 19 6.25 14.60 -17.52
C ILE A 19 7.50 15.47 -17.31
N LYS A 20 8.07 15.48 -16.09
CA LYS A 20 9.30 16.23 -15.78
C LYS A 20 10.49 15.74 -16.59
N THR A 21 10.57 14.45 -16.91
CA THR A 21 11.68 13.89 -17.71
C THR A 21 11.56 14.26 -19.18
N MET A 22 10.33 14.30 -19.73
CA MET A 22 10.07 14.79 -21.08
C MET A 22 10.34 16.29 -21.20
N GLN A 23 9.85 17.08 -20.25
CA GLN A 23 10.13 18.51 -20.16
C GLN A 23 11.63 18.80 -19.99
N LYS A 24 12.37 18.01 -19.20
CA LYS A 24 13.83 18.13 -19.05
C LYS A 24 14.57 17.87 -20.37
N LYS A 25 14.14 16.87 -21.16
CA LYS A 25 14.69 16.60 -22.50
C LYS A 25 14.35 17.74 -23.48
N ALA A 26 13.14 18.28 -23.42
CA ALA A 26 12.73 19.42 -24.26
C ALA A 26 13.53 20.69 -23.93
N ARG A 27 13.69 21.04 -22.64
CA ARG A 27 14.52 22.17 -22.17
C ARG A 27 15.99 22.02 -22.56
N LYS A 28 16.57 20.81 -22.44
CA LYS A 28 17.94 20.54 -22.92
C LYS A 28 18.07 20.74 -24.43
N ARG A 29 17.05 20.37 -25.22
CA ARG A 29 17.03 20.61 -26.67
C ARG A 29 16.93 22.10 -27.00
N GLN A 30 16.10 22.86 -26.30
CA GLN A 30 15.99 24.31 -26.48
C GLN A 30 17.33 25.03 -26.17
N LYS A 31 17.98 24.67 -25.06
CA LYS A 31 19.31 25.22 -24.70
C LYS A 31 20.42 24.91 -25.71
N LEU A 32 20.31 23.84 -26.50
CA LEU A 32 21.32 23.49 -27.51
C LEU A 32 21.25 24.38 -28.76
N TYR A 33 20.10 25.00 -29.02
CA TYR A 33 19.87 25.84 -30.21
C TYR A 33 19.69 27.32 -29.84
N SER A 34 19.75 27.67 -28.56
CA SER A 34 19.82 29.07 -28.14
C SER A 34 21.18 29.69 -28.47
N ALA A 35 21.21 31.01 -28.60
CA ALA A 35 22.44 31.75 -28.87
C ALA A 35 23.49 31.50 -27.76
N PRO A 36 24.74 31.16 -28.10
CA PRO A 36 25.81 30.94 -27.12
C PRO A 36 26.42 32.27 -26.60
N GLY A 37 25.86 33.42 -26.95
CA GLY A 37 26.34 34.77 -26.60
C GLY A 37 26.15 35.74 -27.77
N LEU A 38 26.60 36.99 -27.60
CA LEU A 38 26.58 38.02 -28.65
C LEU A 38 27.49 37.63 -29.84
N PRO A 39 27.14 38.05 -31.07
CA PRO A 39 28.03 37.85 -32.21
C PRO A 39 29.28 38.73 -32.04
N LYS A 40 30.40 38.27 -32.62
CA LYS A 40 31.64 39.06 -32.64
C LYS A 40 31.83 39.65 -34.03
N MET A 41 32.27 40.90 -34.09
CA MET A 41 32.70 41.52 -35.34
C MET A 41 33.92 40.74 -35.87
N PRO A 42 33.91 40.31 -37.14
CA PRO A 42 35.01 39.57 -37.71
C PRO A 42 36.22 40.49 -37.94
N PRO A 43 37.47 40.08 -37.63
CA PRO A 43 38.67 40.87 -37.87
C PRO A 43 39.08 40.90 -39.36
N CYS A 44 38.12 40.73 -40.26
CA CYS A 44 38.31 40.43 -41.66
C CYS A 44 38.28 41.71 -42.50
N LYS A 45 39.37 42.01 -43.23
CA LYS A 45 39.52 43.20 -44.07
C LYS A 45 39.22 42.99 -45.57
N HIS A 46 38.49 41.93 -45.96
CA HIS A 46 38.19 41.70 -47.37
C HIS A 46 37.25 42.79 -47.93
N ASN A 47 37.72 43.49 -48.97
CA ASN A 47 36.94 44.42 -49.79
C ASN A 47 37.34 44.28 -51.27
N SER A 48 37.00 43.13 -51.86
CA SER A 48 37.26 42.83 -53.27
C SER A 48 35.95 42.63 -54.03
N LYS A 49 36.04 42.51 -55.36
CA LYS A 49 34.87 42.21 -56.24
C LYS A 49 34.14 40.92 -55.82
N THR A 50 34.81 39.99 -55.15
CA THR A 50 34.25 38.68 -54.76
C THR A 50 33.82 38.59 -53.29
N LEU A 51 34.46 39.34 -52.38
CA LEU A 51 34.18 39.33 -50.94
C LEU A 51 34.20 40.75 -50.38
N LYS A 52 33.08 41.19 -49.81
CA LYS A 52 32.86 42.57 -49.35
C LYS A 52 32.59 42.63 -47.84
N CYS A 53 33.42 41.96 -47.05
CA CYS A 53 33.21 41.85 -45.60
C CYS A 53 33.27 43.20 -44.86
N MET A 54 34.04 44.16 -45.37
CA MET A 54 34.17 45.50 -44.75
C MET A 54 32.90 46.35 -44.88
N LEU A 55 31.98 46.02 -45.80
CA LEU A 55 30.72 46.75 -45.96
C LEU A 55 29.68 46.41 -44.87
N LEU A 56 29.96 45.43 -44.01
CA LEU A 56 29.09 45.08 -42.91
C LEU A 56 29.38 45.93 -41.69
N THR A 57 28.33 46.48 -41.10
CA THR A 57 28.36 47.16 -39.82
C THR A 57 28.12 46.18 -38.68
N SER A 58 28.50 46.57 -37.45
CA SER A 58 28.16 45.81 -36.24
C SER A 58 26.65 45.55 -36.11
N ARG A 59 25.82 46.49 -36.60
CA ARG A 59 24.35 46.39 -36.59
C ARG A 59 23.85 45.30 -37.54
N ASP A 60 24.45 45.17 -38.73
CA ASP A 60 24.10 44.13 -39.71
C ASP A 60 24.37 42.73 -39.15
N ILE A 61 25.54 42.56 -38.52
CA ILE A 61 25.95 41.30 -37.92
C ILE A 61 25.05 40.94 -36.73
N PHE A 62 24.72 41.93 -35.89
CA PHE A 62 23.81 41.75 -34.78
C PHE A 62 22.42 41.31 -35.24
N HIS A 63 21.84 41.99 -36.24
CA HIS A 63 20.52 41.63 -36.78
C HIS A 63 20.49 40.26 -37.44
N PHE A 64 21.53 39.90 -38.20
CA PHE A 64 21.66 38.57 -38.78
C PHE A 64 21.69 37.48 -37.71
N HIS A 65 22.51 37.69 -36.66
CA HIS A 65 22.59 36.77 -35.53
C HIS A 65 21.27 36.68 -34.77
N GLN A 66 20.64 37.81 -34.45
CA GLN A 66 19.38 37.85 -33.72
C GLN A 66 18.27 37.12 -34.49
N ARG A 67 18.19 37.31 -35.81
CA ARG A 67 17.19 36.62 -36.66
C ARG A 67 17.44 35.12 -36.76
N LEU A 68 18.70 34.68 -36.81
CA LEU A 68 19.05 33.25 -36.78
C LEU A 68 18.56 32.59 -35.48
N TYR A 69 18.75 33.24 -34.33
CA TYR A 69 18.41 32.66 -33.02
C TYR A 69 17.01 32.99 -32.50
N ARG A 70 16.26 33.88 -33.17
CA ARG A 70 14.82 34.11 -32.92
C ARG A 70 14.03 32.80 -33.06
N ASN A 71 14.47 31.95 -33.99
CA ASN A 71 13.91 30.63 -34.21
C ASN A 71 14.57 29.60 -33.30
N ILE A 72 13.78 28.98 -32.41
CA ILE A 72 14.26 27.99 -31.43
C ILE A 72 14.40 26.60 -32.07
N SER A 73 13.74 26.36 -33.21
CA SER A 73 13.82 25.09 -33.91
C SER A 73 15.10 24.97 -34.74
N LYS A 74 15.79 23.83 -34.60
CA LYS A 74 16.93 23.47 -35.46
C LYS A 74 16.58 23.55 -36.95
N VAL A 75 15.37 23.14 -37.34
CA VAL A 75 14.96 23.08 -38.75
C VAL A 75 14.88 24.49 -39.34
N GLU A 76 14.27 25.42 -38.61
CA GLU A 76 14.17 26.82 -39.01
C GLU A 76 15.55 27.50 -39.07
N GLN A 77 16.43 27.22 -38.11
CA GLN A 77 17.82 27.70 -38.15
C GLN A 77 18.58 27.15 -39.35
N ASP A 78 18.44 25.86 -39.64
CA ASP A 78 19.11 25.23 -40.77
C ASP A 78 18.56 25.77 -42.11
N ASN A 79 17.26 26.05 -42.21
CA ASN A 79 16.67 26.74 -43.36
C ASN A 79 17.16 28.19 -43.48
N TYR A 80 17.35 28.89 -42.36
CA TYR A 80 17.95 30.22 -42.35
C TYR A 80 19.39 30.19 -42.86
N ILE A 81 20.18 29.16 -42.52
CA ILE A 81 21.52 28.95 -43.09
C ILE A 81 21.44 28.76 -44.61
N LEU A 82 20.52 27.90 -45.10
CA LEU A 82 20.35 27.66 -46.53
C LEU A 82 19.95 28.93 -47.29
N LYS A 83 19.11 29.79 -46.71
CA LYS A 83 18.73 31.07 -47.32
C LYS A 83 19.92 31.97 -47.64
N TYR A 84 20.99 31.89 -46.86
CA TYR A 84 22.18 32.75 -46.97
C TYR A 84 23.45 32.00 -47.39
N THR A 85 23.29 30.79 -47.92
CA THR A 85 24.40 30.00 -48.46
C THR A 85 24.04 29.43 -49.82
N VAL A 86 25.00 29.39 -50.74
CA VAL A 86 24.81 28.81 -52.07
C VAL A 86 25.93 27.81 -52.33
N ALA A 87 25.55 26.55 -52.55
CA ALA A 87 26.46 25.50 -52.98
C ALA A 87 26.63 25.54 -54.50
N THR A 88 27.87 25.43 -54.97
CA THR A 88 28.23 25.41 -56.39
C THR A 88 29.19 24.27 -56.66
N LYS A 89 29.09 23.64 -57.84
CA LYS A 89 30.04 22.60 -58.26
C LYS A 89 31.44 23.22 -58.41
N VAL A 90 32.46 22.52 -57.92
CA VAL A 90 33.85 23.00 -58.04
C VAL A 90 34.28 22.92 -59.52
N LYS A 91 34.58 24.07 -60.14
CA LYS A 91 34.96 24.16 -61.57
C LYS A 91 36.42 23.80 -61.87
N ARG A 92 37.33 23.86 -60.87
CA ARG A 92 38.77 23.56 -61.04
C ARG A 92 39.32 22.93 -59.76
N LEU A 93 39.87 21.72 -59.86
CA LEU A 93 40.52 21.03 -58.75
C LEU A 93 42.04 21.19 -58.88
N ARG A 94 42.72 21.67 -57.83
CA ARG A 94 44.19 21.64 -57.72
C ARG A 94 44.54 20.65 -56.61
N PRO A 95 44.80 19.37 -56.92
CA PRO A 95 45.15 18.39 -55.90
C PRO A 95 46.50 18.77 -55.27
N ARG A 96 46.54 18.90 -53.94
CA ARG A 96 47.79 18.97 -53.17
C ARG A 96 48.21 17.55 -52.81
N LYS A 97 49.50 17.20 -52.95
CA LYS A 97 50.05 15.90 -52.50
C LYS A 97 49.59 15.62 -51.05
N GLY A 98 48.87 14.51 -50.84
CA GLY A 98 48.39 14.08 -49.52
C GLY A 98 46.95 14.41 -49.13
N ALA A 99 46.17 15.12 -49.96
CA ALA A 99 44.77 15.44 -49.63
C ALA A 99 43.81 14.26 -49.88
N LYS A 100 43.34 13.58 -48.82
CA LYS A 100 42.26 12.58 -48.90
C LYS A 100 40.90 13.28 -49.05
N ASN A 101 40.14 12.90 -50.07
CA ASN A 101 38.81 13.40 -50.47
C ASN A 101 38.75 14.86 -50.99
N PRO A 102 38.80 15.08 -52.32
CA PRO A 102 38.62 16.41 -52.90
C PRO A 102 37.22 16.97 -52.60
N ARG A 103 37.11 18.29 -52.37
CA ARG A 103 35.82 18.95 -52.10
C ARG A 103 34.91 18.86 -53.33
N ALA A 104 33.78 18.18 -53.20
CA ALA A 104 32.79 18.03 -54.27
C ALA A 104 32.06 19.33 -54.63
N PHE A 105 31.88 20.25 -53.67
CA PHE A 105 31.19 21.53 -53.85
C PHE A 105 31.90 22.67 -53.10
N ALA A 106 31.72 23.89 -53.60
CA ALA A 106 32.14 25.14 -52.97
C ALA A 106 30.92 25.90 -52.45
N VAL A 107 31.05 26.55 -51.29
CA VAL A 107 29.95 27.30 -50.65
C VAL A 107 30.26 28.80 -50.70
N LYS A 108 29.31 29.57 -51.23
CA LYS A 108 29.27 31.04 -51.12
C LYS A 108 28.41 31.43 -49.93
N TYR A 109 28.85 32.43 -49.17
CA TYR A 109 28.19 32.90 -47.96
C TYR A 109 27.74 34.34 -48.13
N PHE A 110 26.55 34.66 -47.63
CA PHE A 110 25.97 36.00 -47.75
C PHE A 110 25.46 36.48 -46.38
N ILE A 111 25.53 37.79 -46.13
CA ILE A 111 24.89 38.43 -44.97
C ILE A 111 24.12 39.65 -45.48
N PRO A 112 22.83 39.82 -45.14
CA PRO A 112 22.08 41.01 -45.53
C PRO A 112 22.54 42.22 -44.71
N ASN A 113 22.73 43.36 -45.36
CA ASN A 113 22.88 44.64 -44.67
C ASN A 113 21.51 45.20 -44.22
N ASN A 114 21.51 46.36 -43.56
CA ASN A 114 20.29 47.02 -43.09
C ASN A 114 19.29 47.35 -44.21
N THR A 115 19.75 47.56 -45.45
CA THR A 115 18.90 47.75 -46.64
C THR A 115 18.49 46.43 -47.32
N LYS A 116 18.73 45.28 -46.66
CA LYS A 116 18.43 43.90 -47.10
C LYS A 116 19.21 43.41 -48.33
N VAL A 117 20.24 44.13 -48.76
CA VAL A 117 21.15 43.71 -49.84
C VAL A 117 22.08 42.61 -49.33
N LEU A 118 22.21 41.52 -50.11
CA LEU A 118 23.05 40.38 -49.76
C LEU A 118 24.53 40.69 -50.02
N ILE A 119 25.31 40.84 -48.96
CA ILE A 119 26.75 41.08 -49.02
C ILE A 119 27.50 39.74 -49.07
N PRO A 120 28.33 39.49 -50.10
CA PRO A 120 29.14 38.27 -50.16
C PRO A 120 30.28 38.33 -49.12
N VAL A 121 30.35 37.32 -48.25
CA VAL A 121 31.29 37.27 -47.14
C VAL A 121 32.16 36.02 -47.14
N CYS A 122 33.31 36.09 -46.47
CA CYS A 122 34.16 34.92 -46.30
C CYS A 122 33.56 33.96 -45.26
N LYS A 123 33.97 32.68 -45.32
CA LYS A 123 33.53 31.65 -44.37
C LYS A 123 33.79 32.05 -42.91
N LYS A 124 34.93 32.69 -42.61
CA LYS A 124 35.29 33.13 -41.25
C LYS A 124 34.28 34.16 -40.73
N THR A 125 33.96 35.17 -41.53
CA THR A 125 32.96 36.19 -41.23
C THR A 125 31.59 35.57 -40.97
N PHE A 126 31.13 34.67 -41.83
CA PHE A 126 29.84 34.00 -41.67
C PHE A 126 29.79 33.14 -40.39
N LEU A 127 30.88 32.44 -40.04
CA LEU A 127 30.97 31.65 -38.82
C LEU A 127 30.96 32.52 -37.55
N GLN A 128 31.64 33.67 -37.57
CA GLN A 128 31.68 34.60 -36.45
C GLN A 128 30.34 35.32 -36.26
N ALA A 129 29.68 35.71 -37.35
CA ALA A 129 28.37 36.32 -37.34
C ALA A 129 27.26 35.34 -36.90
N SER A 130 27.32 34.08 -37.32
CA SER A 130 26.31 33.06 -36.94
C SER A 130 26.60 32.37 -35.60
N ARG A 131 27.85 32.40 -35.12
CA ARG A 131 28.34 31.63 -33.95
C ARG A 131 28.10 30.12 -34.07
N LEU A 132 27.94 29.60 -35.28
CA LEU A 132 27.77 28.17 -35.56
C LEU A 132 29.11 27.50 -35.88
N LYS A 133 29.20 26.19 -35.60
CA LYS A 133 30.36 25.38 -36.00
C LYS A 133 30.33 25.12 -37.52
N SER A 134 31.51 25.11 -38.15
CA SER A 134 31.69 24.80 -39.58
C SER A 134 30.97 23.52 -40.00
N SER A 135 31.13 22.46 -39.20
CA SER A 135 30.52 21.15 -39.46
C SER A 135 28.99 21.18 -39.53
N ARG A 136 28.32 22.09 -38.79
CA ARG A 136 26.87 22.24 -38.85
C ARG A 136 26.45 22.85 -40.18
N ILE A 137 27.09 23.93 -40.59
CA ILE A 137 26.78 24.63 -41.85
C ILE A 137 27.10 23.73 -43.04
N GLU A 138 28.30 23.15 -43.08
CA GLU A 138 28.72 22.25 -44.16
C GLU A 138 27.81 21.02 -44.27
N GLY A 139 27.41 20.43 -43.15
CA GLY A 139 26.49 19.29 -43.16
C GLY A 139 25.07 19.65 -43.62
N VAL A 140 24.59 20.87 -43.35
CA VAL A 140 23.29 21.36 -43.84
C VAL A 140 23.36 21.62 -45.35
N VAL A 141 24.38 22.36 -45.79
CA VAL A 141 24.57 22.71 -47.20
C VAL A 141 24.84 21.47 -48.06
N LYS A 142 25.65 20.52 -47.59
CA LYS A 142 25.91 19.25 -48.29
C LYS A 142 24.60 18.48 -48.55
N ARG A 143 23.78 18.30 -47.51
CA ARG A 143 22.50 17.60 -47.66
C ARG A 143 21.57 18.28 -48.65
N HIS A 144 21.51 19.61 -48.61
CA HIS A 144 20.70 20.37 -49.56
C HIS A 144 21.24 20.23 -51.00
N TYR A 145 22.55 20.25 -51.18
CA TYR A 145 23.19 20.02 -52.47
C TYR A 145 22.93 18.60 -53.00
N ASP A 146 22.99 17.58 -52.14
CA ASP A 146 22.81 16.18 -52.52
C ASP A 146 21.33 15.82 -52.81
N THR A 147 20.36 16.40 -52.08
CA THR A 147 18.95 15.98 -52.18
C THR A 147 18.00 17.05 -52.73
N GLY A 148 18.45 18.29 -52.97
CA GLY A 148 17.61 19.43 -53.41
C GLY A 148 16.55 19.92 -52.40
N GLY A 149 16.33 19.15 -51.32
CA GLY A 149 15.26 19.36 -50.35
C GLY A 149 15.58 20.37 -49.24
N ILE A 150 14.53 20.87 -48.60
CA ILE A 150 14.59 21.75 -47.41
C ILE A 150 15.17 20.97 -46.20
N ALA A 151 15.74 21.66 -45.20
CA ALA A 151 16.33 21.00 -44.04
C ALA A 151 15.30 20.15 -43.26
N ARG A 152 15.63 18.87 -43.01
CA ARG A 152 14.82 17.93 -42.21
C ARG A 152 15.56 17.45 -40.97
N LYS A 153 14.80 17.03 -39.94
CA LYS A 153 15.36 16.54 -38.67
C LYS A 153 15.63 15.04 -38.75
N ASN A 154 16.89 14.68 -38.95
CA ASN A 154 17.27 13.26 -39.11
C ASN A 154 17.77 12.60 -37.81
N ARG A 155 17.85 13.34 -36.69
CA ARG A 155 18.27 12.82 -35.38
C ARG A 155 17.06 12.48 -34.51
N GLY A 156 17.00 11.22 -34.07
CA GLY A 156 16.10 10.74 -33.02
C GLY A 156 14.74 10.23 -33.51
N GLY A 157 14.73 9.45 -34.60
CA GLY A 157 13.59 8.57 -34.92
C GLY A 157 13.72 7.23 -34.18
N ASP A 158 12.60 6.67 -33.75
CA ASP A 158 12.55 5.39 -33.03
C ASP A 158 12.72 4.21 -34.02
N ARG A 159 13.96 3.88 -34.37
CA ARG A 159 14.27 2.77 -35.29
C ARG A 159 14.03 1.39 -34.66
N LYS A 160 13.89 1.30 -33.33
CA LYS A 160 13.78 0.01 -32.62
C LYS A 160 12.33 -0.38 -32.34
N GLN A 161 11.40 0.56 -32.20
CA GLN A 161 10.00 0.23 -31.94
C GLN A 161 9.37 -0.68 -33.01
N PHE A 162 9.66 -0.42 -34.29
CA PHE A 162 9.12 -1.22 -35.39
C PHE A 162 9.59 -2.68 -35.37
N ALA A 163 10.87 -2.93 -35.04
CA ALA A 163 11.44 -4.28 -34.99
C ALA A 163 10.91 -5.15 -33.84
N PHE A 164 10.34 -4.55 -32.79
CA PHE A 164 9.81 -5.25 -31.61
C PHE A 164 8.29 -5.14 -31.48
N ALA A 165 7.59 -4.62 -32.50
CA ALA A 165 6.14 -4.42 -32.47
C ALA A 165 5.39 -5.76 -32.31
N SER A 166 5.75 -6.76 -33.11
CA SER A 166 5.18 -8.12 -33.07
C SER A 166 5.38 -8.79 -31.70
N LYS A 167 6.57 -8.66 -31.09
CA LYS A 167 6.81 -9.16 -29.73
C LYS A 167 6.00 -8.41 -28.68
N ALA A 168 5.79 -7.10 -28.88
CA ALA A 168 4.99 -6.30 -27.96
C ALA A 168 3.51 -6.69 -27.99
N GLU A 169 2.96 -6.96 -29.18
CA GLU A 169 1.59 -7.46 -29.37
C GLU A 169 1.41 -8.85 -28.75
N ALA A 170 2.39 -9.76 -28.92
CA ALA A 170 2.34 -11.07 -28.29
C ALA A 170 2.30 -10.99 -26.75
N VAL A 171 3.11 -10.11 -26.15
CA VAL A 171 3.08 -9.86 -24.70
C VAL A 171 1.73 -9.26 -24.26
N GLU A 172 1.15 -8.35 -25.04
CA GLU A 172 -0.18 -7.81 -24.73
C GLU A 172 -1.28 -8.85 -24.79
N LYS A 173 -1.29 -9.68 -25.83
CA LYS A 173 -2.27 -10.76 -26.00
C LYS A 173 -2.20 -11.74 -24.83
N PHE A 174 -0.98 -12.08 -24.39
CA PHE A 174 -0.77 -12.88 -23.19
C PHE A 174 -1.28 -12.20 -21.91
N ILE A 175 -1.01 -10.91 -21.69
CA ILE A 175 -1.51 -10.22 -20.49
C ILE A 175 -3.05 -10.12 -20.50
N LYS A 176 -3.67 -9.96 -21.68
CA LYS A 176 -5.13 -9.93 -21.85
C LYS A 176 -5.83 -11.26 -21.57
N SER A 177 -5.13 -12.40 -21.63
CA SER A 177 -5.75 -13.71 -21.37
C SER A 177 -6.08 -13.94 -19.88
N PHE A 178 -5.49 -13.14 -18.98
CA PHE A 178 -5.78 -13.25 -17.56
C PHE A 178 -7.15 -12.67 -17.21
N LYS A 179 -7.89 -13.39 -16.36
CA LYS A 179 -9.16 -12.93 -15.81
C LYS A 179 -8.92 -12.08 -14.55
N PRO A 180 -9.39 -10.82 -14.50
CA PRO A 180 -9.37 -10.02 -13.27
C PRO A 180 -10.22 -10.67 -12.17
N LEU A 181 -9.83 -10.48 -10.92
CA LEU A 181 -10.67 -10.85 -9.77
C LEU A 181 -11.93 -9.96 -9.75
N GLU A 182 -13.09 -10.57 -9.53
CA GLU A 182 -14.34 -9.85 -9.27
C GLU A 182 -14.31 -9.28 -7.85
N SER A 183 -14.31 -7.95 -7.72
CA SER A 183 -14.49 -7.31 -6.42
C SER A 183 -15.98 -7.21 -6.13
N HIS A 184 -16.46 -8.06 -5.22
CA HIS A 184 -17.87 -8.13 -4.80
C HIS A 184 -18.34 -6.88 -4.01
N TYR A 185 -17.44 -5.94 -3.70
CA TYR A 185 -17.75 -4.67 -3.04
C TYR A 185 -17.07 -3.50 -3.79
N CYS A 186 -17.82 -2.40 -3.97
CA CYS A 186 -17.45 -1.14 -4.63
C CYS A 186 -17.51 -1.12 -6.17
N ARG A 187 -18.73 -1.22 -6.74
CA ARG A 187 -18.99 -1.12 -8.19
C ARG A 187 -18.59 0.23 -8.84
N GLU A 188 -18.38 1.30 -8.09
CA GLU A 188 -18.06 2.62 -8.67
C GLU A 188 -16.55 2.95 -8.74
N GLN A 189 -15.70 2.36 -7.89
CA GLN A 189 -14.25 2.64 -7.87
C GLN A 189 -13.43 1.77 -8.85
N ILE A 190 -14.05 0.79 -9.51
CA ILE A 190 -13.39 -0.17 -10.41
C ILE A 190 -13.08 0.43 -11.80
N LYS A 191 -13.49 1.67 -12.10
CA LYS A 191 -13.16 2.29 -13.40
C LYS A 191 -11.66 2.58 -13.58
N VAL A 192 -10.83 2.50 -12.54
CA VAL A 192 -9.44 2.97 -12.61
C VAL A 192 -8.40 1.83 -12.69
N ARG A 193 -8.47 0.77 -11.86
CA ARG A 193 -7.41 -0.26 -11.77
C ARG A 193 -7.97 -1.69 -11.66
N GLN A 194 -7.49 -2.60 -12.51
CA GLN A 194 -7.84 -4.03 -12.49
C GLN A 194 -6.92 -4.81 -11.54
N TYR A 195 -7.42 -5.87 -10.90
CA TYR A 195 -6.64 -6.67 -9.96
C TYR A 195 -6.57 -8.14 -10.40
N LEU A 196 -5.36 -8.72 -10.37
CA LEU A 196 -5.10 -10.14 -10.59
C LEU A 196 -4.84 -10.86 -9.26
N HIS A 197 -4.94 -12.18 -9.28
CA HIS A 197 -4.78 -13.06 -8.11
C HIS A 197 -3.50 -12.74 -7.28
N PRO A 198 -3.54 -12.74 -5.93
CA PRO A 198 -2.40 -12.42 -5.06
C PRO A 198 -1.15 -13.27 -5.30
N ASN A 199 -1.33 -14.53 -5.72
CA ASN A 199 -0.21 -15.45 -5.98
C ASN A 199 0.56 -15.13 -7.27
N LEU A 200 0.03 -14.25 -8.13
CA LEU A 200 0.68 -13.78 -9.35
C LEU A 200 1.52 -12.53 -9.08
N ASN A 201 2.60 -12.37 -9.84
CA ASN A 201 3.41 -11.15 -9.88
C ASN A 201 4.05 -10.99 -11.26
N ILE A 202 4.64 -9.81 -11.55
CA ILE A 202 5.24 -9.53 -12.87
C ILE A 202 6.32 -10.56 -13.23
N LYS A 203 7.12 -11.03 -12.26
CA LYS A 203 8.20 -12.01 -12.51
C LYS A 203 7.62 -13.37 -12.90
N LYS A 204 6.59 -13.85 -12.19
CA LYS A 204 5.90 -15.11 -12.50
C LYS A 204 5.21 -15.05 -13.86
N MET A 205 4.45 -13.98 -14.14
CA MET A 205 3.81 -13.81 -15.45
C MET A 205 4.81 -13.73 -16.60
N PHE A 206 5.98 -13.11 -16.36
CA PHE A 206 7.06 -13.07 -17.33
C PHE A 206 7.64 -14.46 -17.63
N ILE A 207 7.86 -15.28 -16.59
CA ILE A 207 8.33 -16.66 -16.74
C ILE A 207 7.29 -17.46 -17.54
N MET A 208 6.03 -17.44 -17.10
CA MET A 208 4.91 -18.08 -17.81
C MET A 208 4.81 -17.67 -19.28
N TYR A 209 5.01 -16.39 -19.60
CA TYR A 209 5.00 -15.92 -20.99
C TYR A 209 6.12 -16.55 -21.81
N ASN A 210 7.35 -16.53 -21.31
CA ASN A 210 8.49 -17.06 -22.05
C ASN A 210 8.39 -18.59 -22.21
N ASP A 211 7.89 -19.30 -21.19
CA ASP A 211 7.67 -20.76 -21.24
C ASP A 211 6.60 -21.15 -22.29
N GLN A 212 5.58 -20.29 -22.48
CA GLN A 212 4.50 -20.50 -23.45
C GLN A 212 4.76 -19.82 -24.81
N SER A 213 5.89 -19.11 -24.97
CA SER A 213 6.16 -18.32 -26.18
C SER A 213 6.70 -19.17 -27.32
N LEU A 214 6.22 -18.91 -28.54
CA LEU A 214 6.76 -19.51 -29.75
C LEU A 214 8.25 -19.11 -29.95
N PRO A 215 9.06 -19.97 -30.59
CA PRO A 215 10.45 -19.65 -30.92
C PRO A 215 10.58 -18.28 -31.60
N GLY A 216 11.46 -17.44 -31.07
CA GLY A 216 11.66 -16.07 -31.56
C GLY A 216 10.80 -14.99 -30.89
N TYR A 217 9.74 -15.33 -30.15
CA TYR A 217 8.89 -14.37 -29.44
C TYR A 217 9.29 -14.12 -27.99
N GLY A 218 10.25 -14.89 -27.45
CA GLY A 218 10.81 -14.67 -26.12
C GLY A 218 11.32 -13.24 -25.92
N VAL A 219 11.06 -12.69 -24.73
CA VAL A 219 11.44 -11.32 -24.35
C VAL A 219 12.31 -11.30 -23.10
N LYS A 220 12.99 -10.17 -22.88
CA LYS A 220 13.69 -9.92 -21.61
C LYS A 220 12.69 -9.40 -20.57
N GLN A 221 12.92 -9.70 -19.29
CA GLN A 221 12.06 -9.26 -18.18
C GLN A 221 11.83 -7.74 -18.18
N GLY A 222 12.86 -6.94 -18.49
CA GLY A 222 12.74 -5.48 -18.58
C GLY A 222 11.76 -5.01 -19.67
N PHE A 223 11.69 -5.73 -20.80
CA PHE A 223 10.77 -5.45 -21.90
C PHE A 223 9.32 -5.79 -21.50
N PHE A 224 9.10 -6.98 -20.95
CA PHE A 224 7.79 -7.40 -20.40
C PHE A 224 7.29 -6.41 -19.34
N ARG A 225 8.16 -6.06 -18.37
CA ARG A 225 7.85 -5.11 -17.31
C ARG A 225 7.53 -3.72 -17.85
N LYS A 226 8.16 -3.27 -18.93
CA LYS A 226 7.85 -1.99 -19.56
C LYS A 226 6.43 -2.01 -20.10
N ILE A 227 6.08 -2.99 -20.94
CA ILE A 227 4.75 -3.15 -21.52
C ILE A 227 3.68 -3.21 -20.42
N PHE A 228 3.88 -4.09 -19.42
CA PHE A 228 2.98 -4.23 -18.29
C PHE A 228 2.71 -2.89 -17.57
N ASN A 229 3.74 -2.08 -17.33
CA ASN A 229 3.58 -0.84 -16.56
C ASN A 229 3.07 0.34 -17.39
N THR A 230 3.28 0.37 -18.70
CA THR A 230 2.93 1.51 -19.55
C THR A 230 1.63 1.32 -20.32
N ARG A 231 1.15 0.08 -20.50
CA ARG A 231 -0.06 -0.22 -21.30
C ARG A 231 -1.23 -0.77 -20.47
N PHE A 232 -0.98 -1.17 -19.23
CA PHE A 232 -2.00 -1.75 -18.35
C PHE A 232 -2.02 -1.04 -16.98
N ASN A 233 -3.19 -1.00 -16.33
CA ASN A 233 -3.33 -0.60 -14.93
C ASN A 233 -3.73 -1.79 -14.05
N ILE A 234 -2.78 -2.69 -13.82
CA ILE A 234 -3.01 -3.93 -13.08
C ILE A 234 -2.32 -3.91 -11.70
N GLY A 235 -3.06 -4.24 -10.66
CA GLY A 235 -2.56 -4.59 -9.32
C GLY A 235 -2.53 -6.11 -9.11
N PHE A 236 -1.79 -6.56 -8.10
CA PHE A 236 -1.85 -7.95 -7.61
C PHE A 236 -2.45 -7.90 -6.20
N GLY A 237 -3.45 -8.73 -5.93
CA GLY A 237 -4.17 -8.76 -4.65
C GLY A 237 -5.56 -8.12 -4.68
N SER A 238 -6.32 -8.21 -3.59
CA SER A 238 -7.56 -7.46 -3.38
C SER A 238 -7.27 -6.00 -3.00
N PRO A 239 -8.22 -5.05 -3.17
CA PRO A 239 -8.15 -3.73 -2.54
C PRO A 239 -7.85 -3.89 -1.04
N ARG A 240 -7.11 -2.95 -0.44
CA ARG A 240 -6.80 -3.01 1.00
C ARG A 240 -8.10 -3.05 1.81
N THR A 241 -8.46 -4.21 2.32
CA THR A 241 -9.42 -4.40 3.40
C THR A 241 -8.68 -4.13 4.72
N ASP A 242 -9.40 -3.68 5.76
CA ASP A 242 -8.85 -3.38 7.11
C ASP A 242 -7.94 -2.14 7.21
N VAL A 243 -8.28 -1.05 6.52
CA VAL A 243 -7.60 0.24 6.69
C VAL A 243 -8.30 1.06 7.77
N CYS A 244 -7.53 1.65 8.69
CA CYS A 244 -8.04 2.58 9.70
C CYS A 244 -8.90 3.71 9.08
N SER A 245 -10.18 3.74 9.41
CA SER A 245 -11.16 4.73 8.93
C SER A 245 -10.74 6.16 9.25
N PHE A 246 -10.18 6.39 10.45
CA PHE A 246 -9.65 7.69 10.85
C PHE A 246 -8.46 8.12 9.97
N CYS A 247 -7.55 7.19 9.64
CA CYS A 247 -6.45 7.49 8.73
C CYS A 247 -6.94 7.88 7.34
N LEU A 248 -7.93 7.16 6.80
CA LEU A 248 -8.53 7.46 5.50
C LEU A 248 -9.20 8.84 5.54
N GLN A 249 -10.08 9.07 6.52
CA GLN A 249 -10.79 10.33 6.68
C GLN A 249 -9.84 11.52 6.78
N MET A 250 -8.81 11.44 7.62
CA MET A 250 -7.84 12.53 7.78
C MET A 250 -7.03 12.76 6.51
N THR A 251 -6.64 11.70 5.81
CA THR A 251 -5.89 11.84 4.56
C THR A 251 -6.73 12.54 3.48
N GLU A 252 -8.01 12.21 3.36
CA GLU A 252 -8.91 12.89 2.42
C GLU A 252 -9.21 14.33 2.83
N LYS A 253 -9.51 14.58 4.11
CA LYS A 253 -9.71 15.95 4.64
C LYS A 253 -8.50 16.84 4.36
N ILE A 254 -7.28 16.34 4.59
CA ILE A 254 -6.03 17.07 4.32
C ILE A 254 -5.85 17.42 2.83
N LYS A 255 -6.32 16.56 1.91
CA LYS A 255 -6.21 16.81 0.46
C LYS A 255 -7.15 17.94 0.02
N VAL A 256 -8.38 17.92 0.53
CA VAL A 256 -9.44 18.86 0.12
C VAL A 256 -9.32 20.21 0.84
N GLU A 257 -8.76 20.23 2.05
CA GLU A 257 -8.62 21.46 2.84
C GLU A 257 -7.68 22.49 2.18
N THR A 258 -8.20 23.70 2.03
CA THR A 258 -7.53 24.86 1.41
C THR A 258 -6.92 25.79 2.46
N SER A 259 -7.50 25.87 3.66
CA SER A 259 -6.98 26.69 4.75
C SER A 259 -5.72 26.07 5.35
N GLN A 260 -4.60 26.80 5.31
CA GLN A 260 -3.32 26.32 5.81
C GLN A 260 -3.35 26.00 7.32
N ALA A 261 -4.06 26.80 8.12
CA ALA A 261 -4.19 26.59 9.57
C ALA A 261 -4.95 25.28 9.88
N LYS A 262 -6.13 25.09 9.29
CA LYS A 262 -6.92 23.86 9.46
C LYS A 262 -6.18 22.64 8.92
N LYS A 263 -5.45 22.79 7.81
CA LYS A 263 -4.62 21.73 7.24
C LYS A 263 -3.52 21.29 8.21
N GLN A 264 -2.84 22.23 8.87
CA GLN A 264 -1.84 21.93 9.90
C GLN A 264 -2.46 21.24 11.12
N GLU A 265 -3.66 21.64 11.54
CA GLU A 265 -4.40 20.98 12.62
C GLU A 265 -4.72 19.52 12.27
N LEU A 266 -5.29 19.27 11.09
CA LEU A 266 -5.59 17.92 10.58
C LEU A 266 -4.33 17.07 10.46
N PHE A 267 -3.22 17.63 9.98
CA PHE A 267 -1.92 16.96 9.95
C PHE A 267 -1.43 16.58 11.35
N THR A 268 -1.62 17.47 12.33
CA THR A 268 -1.23 17.23 13.72
C THR A 268 -2.05 16.10 14.33
N GLN A 269 -3.38 16.13 14.16
CA GLN A 269 -4.27 15.06 14.60
C GLN A 269 -3.90 13.71 13.97
N TYR A 270 -3.65 13.69 12.65
CA TYR A 270 -3.20 12.50 11.92
C TYR A 270 -1.87 11.96 12.44
N ARG A 271 -0.90 12.85 12.71
CA ARG A 271 0.41 12.47 13.25
C ARG A 271 0.28 11.89 14.66
N ILE A 272 -0.52 12.50 15.53
CA ILE A 272 -0.79 12.00 16.89
C ILE A 272 -1.41 10.60 16.82
N HIS A 273 -2.40 10.38 15.95
CA HIS A 273 -3.03 9.07 15.75
C HIS A 273 -2.01 7.99 15.35
N LYS A 274 -1.13 8.28 14.38
CA LYS A 274 -0.05 7.37 13.98
C LYS A 274 0.95 7.10 15.11
N LEU A 275 1.31 8.12 15.88
CA LEU A 275 2.22 7.96 17.02
C LEU A 275 1.59 7.07 18.11
N ARG A 276 0.30 7.21 18.38
CA ARG A 276 -0.44 6.34 19.31
C ARG A 276 -0.44 4.89 18.83
N ALA A 277 -0.68 4.64 17.55
CA ALA A 277 -0.60 3.30 16.97
C ALA A 277 0.82 2.71 17.08
N LYS A 278 1.86 3.49 16.73
CA LYS A 278 3.26 3.06 16.87
C LYS A 278 3.61 2.74 18.33
N GLN A 279 3.11 3.52 19.28
CA GLN A 279 3.34 3.28 20.70
C GLN A 279 2.70 1.97 21.18
N PHE A 280 1.49 1.66 20.72
CA PHE A 280 0.85 0.38 21.02
C PHE A 280 1.72 -0.82 20.60
N PHE A 281 2.26 -0.79 19.37
CA PHE A 281 3.16 -1.85 18.91
C PHE A 281 4.46 -1.94 19.72
N LYS A 282 4.98 -0.82 20.24
CA LYS A 282 6.12 -0.86 21.16
C LYS A 282 5.79 -1.60 22.45
N MET A 283 4.60 -1.40 23.01
CA MET A 283 4.17 -2.10 24.24
C MET A 283 3.94 -3.59 24.01
N LEU A 284 3.52 -3.98 22.81
CA LEU A 284 3.44 -5.38 22.38
C LEU A 284 4.82 -6.03 22.15
N GLN A 285 5.88 -5.25 22.01
CA GLN A 285 7.25 -5.72 21.79
C GLN A 285 8.12 -5.54 23.03
N GLU A 286 7.55 -5.03 24.13
CA GLU A 286 8.27 -4.82 25.37
C GLU A 286 8.61 -6.17 25.99
N ASP A 287 9.90 -6.39 26.19
CA ASP A 287 10.45 -7.60 26.77
C ASP A 287 11.26 -7.16 28.00
N THR A 288 10.56 -7.06 29.13
CA THR A 288 11.14 -6.62 30.40
C THR A 288 11.03 -7.75 31.41
N PRO A 289 12.09 -8.02 32.21
CA PRO A 289 12.03 -9.04 33.24
C PRO A 289 10.84 -8.84 34.20
N GLY A 290 10.08 -9.90 34.45
CA GLY A 290 8.91 -9.90 35.33
C GLY A 290 7.63 -9.31 34.73
N LEU A 291 7.63 -8.91 33.45
CA LEU A 291 6.43 -8.54 32.69
C LEU A 291 5.93 -9.73 31.86
N LEU A 292 4.69 -10.15 32.10
CA LEU A 292 3.98 -11.06 31.21
C LEU A 292 3.00 -10.28 30.32
N ILE A 293 3.14 -10.42 29.01
CA ILE A 293 2.16 -9.91 28.04
C ILE A 293 1.21 -11.04 27.67
N VAL A 294 -0.09 -10.78 27.78
CA VAL A 294 -1.16 -11.70 27.37
C VAL A 294 -2.05 -10.95 26.40
N SER A 295 -2.12 -11.42 25.16
CA SER A 295 -3.02 -10.88 24.15
C SER A 295 -4.15 -11.84 23.85
N PHE A 296 -5.38 -11.35 23.77
CA PHE A 296 -6.53 -12.22 23.52
C PHE A 296 -7.56 -11.55 22.63
N ASP A 297 -8.21 -12.37 21.82
CA ASP A 297 -9.31 -11.96 20.97
C ASP A 297 -10.22 -13.15 20.63
N CYS A 298 -11.39 -12.87 20.09
CA CYS A 298 -12.31 -13.90 19.62
C CYS A 298 -12.31 -13.93 18.10
N GLU A 299 -12.11 -15.12 17.54
CA GLU A 299 -12.16 -15.33 16.10
C GLU A 299 -13.55 -14.96 15.56
N LYS A 300 -13.59 -14.64 14.26
CA LYS A 300 -14.86 -14.56 13.52
C LYS A 300 -15.64 -15.86 13.74
N ASN A 301 -16.97 -15.76 13.78
CA ASN A 301 -17.81 -16.95 13.97
C ASN A 301 -17.55 -17.95 12.83
N LEU A 302 -17.22 -19.19 13.19
CA LEU A 302 -16.95 -20.24 12.22
C LEU A 302 -18.29 -20.93 11.89
N PRO A 303 -18.80 -20.83 10.65
CA PRO A 303 -20.09 -21.40 10.30
C PRO A 303 -20.03 -22.93 10.31
N LEU A 304 -21.09 -23.54 10.81
CA LEU A 304 -21.29 -24.98 10.86
C LEU A 304 -22.75 -25.31 10.46
N PRO A 305 -22.97 -26.13 9.42
CA PRO A 305 -21.98 -26.69 8.51
C PRO A 305 -21.40 -25.62 7.56
N LYS A 306 -20.13 -25.77 7.17
CA LYS A 306 -19.49 -25.02 6.09
C LYS A 306 -19.64 -25.83 4.79
N ILE A 307 -20.35 -25.29 3.80
CA ILE A 307 -20.62 -25.94 2.51
C ILE A 307 -20.51 -24.88 1.40
N PRO A 308 -19.90 -25.15 0.24
CA PRO A 308 -19.77 -24.21 -0.87
C PRO A 308 -21.07 -24.09 -1.70
N ASP A 309 -22.23 -23.96 -1.04
CA ASP A 309 -23.53 -23.78 -1.68
C ASP A 309 -23.99 -22.31 -1.54
N GLN A 310 -24.45 -21.71 -2.64
CA GLN A 310 -24.96 -20.34 -2.64
C GLN A 310 -26.17 -20.16 -1.70
N THR A 311 -26.95 -21.22 -1.43
CA THR A 311 -28.07 -21.12 -0.48
C THR A 311 -27.59 -20.89 0.96
N THR A 312 -26.35 -21.27 1.32
CA THR A 312 -25.79 -21.05 2.67
C THR A 312 -25.69 -19.56 3.03
N TYR A 313 -25.52 -18.67 2.04
CA TYR A 313 -25.47 -17.21 2.26
C TYR A 313 -26.81 -16.62 2.76
N TYR A 314 -27.91 -17.35 2.54
CA TYR A 314 -29.26 -16.93 2.91
C TYR A 314 -29.85 -17.77 4.07
N SER A 315 -29.15 -18.81 4.50
CA SER A 315 -29.58 -19.71 5.57
C SER A 315 -28.92 -19.35 6.91
N ARG A 316 -29.63 -19.58 8.01
CA ARG A 316 -29.06 -19.42 9.35
C ARG A 316 -28.20 -20.65 9.68
N GLN A 317 -26.90 -20.45 9.93
CA GLN A 317 -25.94 -21.52 10.27
C GLN A 317 -25.55 -21.47 11.75
N LEU A 318 -25.34 -22.64 12.39
CA LEU A 318 -24.74 -22.71 13.72
C LEU A 318 -23.32 -22.18 13.69
N TYR A 319 -22.84 -21.74 14.84
CA TYR A 319 -21.49 -21.22 14.98
C TYR A 319 -20.65 -22.05 15.95
N TYR A 320 -19.45 -22.38 15.47
CA TYR A 320 -18.34 -22.81 16.31
C TYR A 320 -17.54 -21.56 16.71
N TYR A 321 -17.31 -21.40 18.00
CA TYR A 321 -16.59 -20.25 18.54
C TYR A 321 -15.18 -20.63 18.94
N ASN A 322 -14.24 -19.72 18.68
CA ASN A 322 -12.86 -19.82 19.12
C ASN A 322 -12.44 -18.50 19.78
N PHE A 323 -12.06 -18.57 21.06
CA PHE A 323 -11.44 -17.48 21.80
C PHE A 323 -9.99 -17.84 22.09
N THR A 324 -9.05 -17.09 21.55
CA THR A 324 -7.62 -17.43 21.65
C THR A 324 -6.88 -16.42 22.52
N ILE A 325 -6.10 -16.94 23.45
CA ILE A 325 -5.19 -16.23 24.33
C ILE A 325 -3.76 -16.61 23.93
N VAL A 326 -2.93 -15.61 23.62
CA VAL A 326 -1.53 -15.78 23.26
C VAL A 326 -0.67 -15.08 24.31
N MET A 327 0.28 -15.82 24.88
CA MET A 327 1.23 -15.34 25.87
C MET A 327 2.57 -14.99 25.23
N GLY A 328 3.19 -13.92 25.74
CA GLY A 328 4.46 -13.42 25.26
C GLY A 328 4.31 -12.19 24.37
N THR A 329 5.45 -11.76 23.84
CA THR A 329 5.53 -10.55 23.02
C THR A 329 4.99 -10.82 21.61
N SER A 330 4.69 -9.76 20.87
CA SER A 330 4.39 -9.86 19.43
C SER A 330 5.55 -10.44 18.58
N ARG A 331 6.76 -10.58 19.13
CA ARG A 331 7.89 -11.24 18.45
C ARG A 331 8.08 -12.68 18.89
N SER A 332 7.43 -13.12 19.97
CA SER A 332 7.50 -14.49 20.44
C SER A 332 7.04 -15.44 19.34
N THR A 333 7.74 -16.56 19.21
CA THR A 333 7.36 -17.66 18.33
C THR A 333 6.00 -18.18 18.78
N LEU A 334 5.08 -18.32 17.83
CA LEU A 334 3.77 -18.89 18.08
C LEU A 334 3.92 -20.40 18.20
N ALA A 335 3.64 -20.96 19.38
CA ALA A 335 3.74 -22.39 19.64
C ALA A 335 2.59 -22.82 20.57
N PRO A 336 2.17 -24.10 20.54
CA PRO A 336 1.01 -24.56 21.29
C PRO A 336 1.10 -24.34 22.81
N ASP A 337 2.31 -24.26 23.37
CA ASP A 337 2.59 -23.98 24.78
C ASP A 337 2.23 -22.55 25.21
N ASN A 338 2.30 -21.60 24.28
CA ASN A 338 1.99 -20.19 24.54
C ASN A 338 0.68 -19.70 23.91
N ILE A 339 -0.09 -20.62 23.31
CA ILE A 339 -1.38 -20.33 22.69
C ILE A 339 -2.43 -21.22 23.33
N HIS A 340 -3.40 -20.61 24.01
CA HIS A 340 -4.55 -21.29 24.57
C HIS A 340 -5.81 -20.89 23.81
N ALA A 341 -6.45 -21.86 23.17
CA ALA A 341 -7.71 -21.66 22.47
C ALA A 341 -8.84 -22.26 23.30
N TYR A 342 -9.88 -21.47 23.54
CA TYR A 342 -11.11 -21.88 24.20
C TYR A 342 -12.17 -22.00 23.13
N VAL A 343 -12.68 -23.21 22.94
CA VAL A 343 -13.63 -23.52 21.87
C VAL A 343 -14.93 -24.05 22.44
N TRP A 344 -16.03 -23.68 21.81
CA TRP A 344 -17.37 -24.15 22.16
C TRP A 344 -18.35 -23.92 21.00
N MET A 345 -19.43 -24.67 21.02
CA MET A 345 -20.56 -24.52 20.12
C MET A 345 -21.60 -23.55 20.66
N GLU A 346 -22.39 -22.98 19.75
CA GLU A 346 -23.46 -22.04 20.07
C GLU A 346 -24.56 -22.60 20.97
N ASP A 347 -24.80 -23.91 20.95
CA ASP A 347 -25.71 -24.62 21.84
C ASP A 347 -25.10 -25.02 23.17
N GLU A 348 -23.77 -24.99 23.33
CA GLU A 348 -23.12 -25.25 24.61
C GLU A 348 -23.14 -23.99 25.49
N ALA A 349 -22.78 -22.84 24.92
CA ALA A 349 -22.74 -21.56 25.62
C ALA A 349 -22.89 -20.36 24.69
N SER A 350 -23.31 -19.22 25.25
CA SER A 350 -23.42 -17.96 24.51
C SER A 350 -22.05 -17.41 24.12
N LYS A 351 -22.01 -16.45 23.19
CA LYS A 351 -20.79 -15.67 22.90
C LYS A 351 -20.87 -14.29 23.57
N GLY A 352 -20.38 -14.18 24.80
CA GLY A 352 -20.42 -12.93 25.55
C GLY A 352 -19.33 -12.80 26.62
N SER A 353 -19.43 -11.75 27.43
CA SER A 353 -18.41 -11.46 28.45
C SER A 353 -18.28 -12.51 29.56
N ASN A 354 -19.31 -13.33 29.83
CA ASN A 354 -19.23 -14.38 30.86
C ASN A 354 -18.28 -15.48 30.43
N GLU A 355 -18.39 -15.90 29.17
CA GLU A 355 -17.56 -16.93 28.55
C GLU A 355 -16.11 -16.44 28.44
N ILE A 356 -15.93 -15.22 27.92
CA ILE A 356 -14.60 -14.58 27.81
C ILE A 356 -13.92 -14.42 29.17
N CYS A 357 -14.66 -13.96 30.20
CA CYS A 357 -14.12 -13.83 31.55
C CYS A 357 -13.75 -15.19 32.15
N SER A 358 -14.56 -16.23 31.94
CA SER A 358 -14.31 -17.56 32.49
C SER A 358 -13.10 -18.22 31.82
N ALA A 359 -12.97 -18.08 30.49
CA ALA A 359 -11.80 -18.53 29.75
C ALA A 359 -10.52 -17.83 30.21
N LEU A 360 -10.54 -16.49 30.30
CA LEU A 360 -9.37 -15.73 30.77
C LEU A 360 -9.04 -16.02 32.24
N TYR A 361 -10.03 -16.17 33.11
CA TYR A 361 -9.85 -16.54 34.51
C TYR A 361 -9.21 -17.93 34.65
N HIS A 362 -9.71 -18.93 33.89
CA HIS A 362 -9.10 -20.25 33.82
C HIS A 362 -7.65 -20.19 33.35
N CYS A 363 -7.38 -19.45 32.26
CA CYS A 363 -6.03 -19.31 31.70
C CYS A 363 -5.07 -18.75 32.75
N LEU A 364 -5.44 -17.64 33.40
CA LEU A 364 -4.59 -16.98 34.39
C LEU A 364 -4.33 -17.83 35.63
N ASN A 365 -5.22 -18.76 35.97
CA ASN A 365 -5.03 -19.73 37.06
C ASN A 365 -4.23 -20.97 36.65
N SER A 366 -4.09 -21.24 35.35
CA SER A 366 -3.47 -22.47 34.84
C SER A 366 -2.02 -22.27 34.38
N ILE A 367 -1.55 -21.02 34.31
CA ILE A 367 -0.23 -20.68 33.77
C ILE A 367 0.79 -20.49 34.89
N ASP A 368 2.05 -20.79 34.59
CA ASP A 368 3.14 -20.49 35.50
C ASP A 368 3.41 -18.97 35.53
N LEU A 369 3.36 -18.41 36.74
CA LEU A 369 3.56 -16.99 37.02
C LEU A 369 4.84 -16.74 37.83
N THR A 370 5.72 -17.74 37.92
CA THR A 370 7.01 -17.63 38.60
C THR A 370 7.83 -16.49 38.01
N GLY A 371 8.33 -15.61 38.87
CA GLY A 371 9.10 -14.42 38.45
C GLY A 371 8.27 -13.27 37.88
N VAL A 372 6.95 -13.43 37.68
CA VAL A 372 6.07 -12.37 37.16
C VAL A 372 5.61 -11.45 38.28
N ASN A 373 5.78 -10.14 38.10
CA ASN A 373 5.29 -9.11 39.02
C ASN A 373 4.23 -8.18 38.40
N LYS A 374 4.14 -8.17 37.06
CA LYS A 374 3.23 -7.35 36.28
C LYS A 374 2.66 -8.13 35.11
N ILE A 375 1.34 -8.10 34.96
CA ILE A 375 0.67 -8.64 33.77
C ILE A 375 0.16 -7.48 32.92
N ARG A 376 0.34 -7.60 31.61
CA ARG A 376 -0.26 -6.71 30.62
C ARG A 376 -1.20 -7.50 29.72
N LEU A 377 -2.48 -7.29 29.94
CA LEU A 377 -3.58 -7.80 29.15
C LEU A 377 -3.82 -6.87 27.95
N ILE A 378 -3.90 -7.44 26.75
CA ILE A 378 -4.12 -6.69 25.51
C ILE A 378 -5.27 -7.33 24.76
N SER A 379 -6.30 -6.55 24.46
CA SER A 379 -7.47 -7.04 23.74
C SER A 379 -8.12 -5.97 22.90
N ASP A 380 -9.00 -6.39 22.02
CA ASP A 380 -9.78 -5.50 21.18
C ASP A 380 -10.72 -4.57 21.99
N GLY A 381 -11.31 -3.60 21.31
CA GLY A 381 -12.19 -2.61 21.94
C GLY A 381 -13.65 -3.03 22.10
N CYS A 382 -14.01 -4.31 21.88
CA CYS A 382 -15.39 -4.75 21.82
C CYS A 382 -16.10 -4.62 23.18
N GLY A 383 -17.10 -3.75 23.27
CA GLY A 383 -17.84 -3.52 24.51
C GLY A 383 -18.62 -4.74 25.02
N GLY A 384 -19.12 -5.58 24.12
CA GLY A 384 -19.87 -6.79 24.50
C GLY A 384 -19.01 -7.91 25.09
N GLN A 385 -17.70 -7.89 24.84
CA GLN A 385 -16.78 -8.99 25.15
C GLN A 385 -15.63 -8.52 26.04
N ASN A 386 -14.76 -7.65 25.53
CA ASN A 386 -13.45 -7.37 26.11
C ASN A 386 -13.35 -6.02 26.86
N LYS A 387 -14.05 -4.98 26.40
CA LYS A 387 -13.98 -3.62 26.94
C LYS A 387 -15.23 -3.25 27.75
N ASN A 388 -15.43 -3.93 28.87
CA ASN A 388 -16.57 -3.70 29.77
C ASN A 388 -16.17 -3.83 31.25
N SER A 389 -17.11 -3.51 32.13
CA SER A 389 -16.93 -3.64 33.57
C SER A 389 -16.82 -5.09 34.05
N ILE A 390 -17.33 -6.06 33.28
CA ILE A 390 -17.32 -7.48 33.65
C ILE A 390 -15.89 -8.02 33.62
N ILE A 391 -15.13 -7.72 32.57
CA ILE A 391 -13.70 -8.05 32.48
C ILE A 391 -12.90 -7.39 33.61
N VAL A 392 -13.19 -6.11 33.91
CA VAL A 392 -12.54 -5.41 35.04
C VAL A 392 -12.86 -6.10 36.36
N SER A 393 -14.12 -6.51 36.59
CA SER A 393 -14.56 -7.23 37.79
C SER A 393 -13.82 -8.57 37.93
N MET A 394 -13.71 -9.34 36.84
CA MET A 394 -12.99 -10.61 36.84
C MET A 394 -11.51 -10.41 37.18
N ILE A 395 -10.84 -9.44 36.55
CA ILE A 395 -9.43 -9.15 36.82
C ILE A 395 -9.25 -8.71 38.28
N MET A 396 -10.17 -7.89 38.82
CA MET A 396 -10.14 -7.52 40.24
C MET A 396 -10.24 -8.75 41.14
N LYS A 397 -11.19 -9.65 40.88
CA LYS A 397 -11.36 -10.88 41.66
C LYS A 397 -10.10 -11.75 41.60
N TRP A 398 -9.61 -12.03 40.40
CA TRP A 398 -8.41 -12.83 40.18
C TRP A 398 -7.17 -12.24 40.87
N LEU A 399 -6.91 -10.93 40.70
CA LEU A 399 -5.77 -10.25 41.32
C LEU A 399 -5.87 -10.24 42.86
N HIS A 400 -7.08 -10.26 43.41
CA HIS A 400 -7.28 -10.35 44.85
C HIS A 400 -6.85 -11.73 45.37
N GLU A 401 -7.26 -12.79 44.68
CA GLU A 401 -7.09 -14.19 45.11
C GLU A 401 -5.74 -14.80 44.75
N THR A 402 -5.06 -14.30 43.71
CA THR A 402 -3.78 -14.86 43.30
C THR A 402 -2.76 -14.79 44.44
N THR A 403 -2.08 -15.93 44.65
CA THR A 403 -0.97 -16.10 45.59
C THR A 403 0.37 -15.64 45.02
N SER A 404 0.41 -15.34 43.71
CA SER A 404 1.58 -14.82 43.03
C SER A 404 1.96 -13.41 43.51
N ASN A 405 3.21 -13.01 43.25
CA ASN A 405 3.73 -11.68 43.60
C ASN A 405 3.21 -10.55 42.69
N ILE A 406 2.12 -10.79 41.95
CA ILE A 406 1.58 -9.84 40.98
C ILE A 406 0.82 -8.74 41.71
N LYS A 407 1.30 -7.51 41.53
CA LYS A 407 0.71 -6.31 42.17
C LYS A 407 0.06 -5.37 41.17
N ASN A 408 0.31 -5.54 39.88
CA ASN A 408 -0.12 -4.60 38.85
C ASN A 408 -0.58 -5.33 37.59
N ILE A 409 -1.79 -5.02 37.15
CA ILE A 409 -2.33 -5.47 35.87
C ILE A 409 -2.67 -4.25 35.01
N GLU A 410 -2.16 -4.23 33.79
CA GLU A 410 -2.55 -3.26 32.76
C GLU A 410 -3.46 -3.92 31.74
N LEU A 411 -4.65 -3.38 31.50
CA LEU A 411 -5.51 -3.76 30.38
C LEU A 411 -5.45 -2.68 29.30
N ILE A 412 -4.95 -3.02 28.12
CA ILE A 412 -4.67 -2.07 27.04
C ILE A 412 -5.51 -2.40 25.81
N PHE A 413 -6.09 -1.35 25.23
CA PHE A 413 -6.91 -1.44 24.02
C PHE A 413 -6.20 -0.75 22.85
N PRO A 414 -6.12 -1.38 21.67
CA PRO A 414 -5.46 -0.81 20.50
C PRO A 414 -6.18 0.42 19.96
N VAL A 415 -5.49 1.10 19.06
CA VAL A 415 -6.09 2.12 18.20
C VAL A 415 -6.86 1.39 17.09
N THR A 416 -8.14 1.69 16.94
CA THR A 416 -9.03 1.04 15.96
C THR A 416 -8.45 1.12 14.54
N GLY A 417 -8.42 -0.01 13.83
CA GLY A 417 -7.82 -0.13 12.49
C GLY A 417 -6.29 -0.14 12.46
N HIS A 418 -5.65 -0.21 13.63
CA HIS A 418 -4.21 -0.49 13.82
C HIS A 418 -4.01 -1.61 14.86
N SER A 419 -4.99 -2.49 14.98
CA SER A 419 -5.14 -3.54 15.98
C SER A 419 -4.75 -4.89 15.39
N PHE A 420 -3.46 -5.10 15.16
CA PHE A 420 -2.94 -6.42 14.78
C PHE A 420 -2.40 -7.10 16.04
N LEU A 421 -3.21 -7.96 16.64
CA LEU A 421 -2.88 -8.73 17.84
C LEU A 421 -2.17 -10.04 17.46
N PRO A 422 -1.36 -10.62 18.37
CA PRO A 422 -0.80 -11.95 18.16
C PRO A 422 -1.87 -13.02 17.90
N ALA A 423 -3.04 -12.94 18.54
CA ALA A 423 -4.19 -13.83 18.30
C ALA A 423 -4.67 -13.79 16.83
N ASP A 424 -4.67 -12.61 16.17
CA ASP A 424 -5.04 -12.49 14.76
C ASP A 424 -4.15 -13.33 13.84
N ARG A 425 -2.88 -13.53 14.22
CA ARG A 425 -1.96 -14.37 13.45
C ARG A 425 -2.32 -15.84 13.58
N VAL A 426 -2.75 -16.29 14.76
CA VAL A 426 -3.24 -17.65 14.98
C VAL A 426 -4.52 -17.88 14.15
N PHE A 427 -5.46 -16.93 14.18
CA PHE A 427 -6.67 -17.00 13.34
C PHE A 427 -6.33 -17.06 11.85
N ALA A 428 -5.33 -16.32 11.39
CA ALA A 428 -4.89 -16.39 9.99
C ALA A 428 -4.32 -17.76 9.60
N LEU A 429 -3.70 -18.48 10.55
CA LEU A 429 -3.23 -19.86 10.34
C LEU A 429 -4.42 -20.82 10.25
N ASN A 430 -5.35 -20.76 11.21
CA ASN A 430 -6.58 -21.55 11.21
C ASN A 430 -7.38 -21.32 9.92
N GLU A 431 -7.60 -20.05 9.56
CA GLU A 431 -8.36 -19.66 8.38
C GLU A 431 -7.72 -20.18 7.08
N ARG A 432 -6.39 -20.26 7.02
CA ARG A 432 -5.69 -20.82 5.85
C ARG A 432 -6.06 -22.29 5.65
N VAL A 433 -6.13 -23.07 6.72
CA VAL A 433 -6.52 -24.49 6.68
C VAL A 433 -8.02 -24.62 6.41
N VAL A 434 -8.86 -23.86 7.11
CA VAL A 434 -10.33 -23.85 6.92
C VAL A 434 -10.71 -23.47 5.48
N ARG A 435 -9.99 -22.55 4.83
CA ARG A 435 -10.25 -22.18 3.43
C ARG A 435 -9.93 -23.29 2.43
N GLN A 436 -9.02 -24.21 2.77
CA GLN A 436 -8.66 -25.34 1.90
C GLN A 436 -9.66 -26.50 2.01
N ARG A 437 -10.39 -26.61 3.12
CA ARG A 437 -11.45 -27.60 3.31
C ARG A 437 -12.77 -27.06 2.80
N GLU A 438 -13.28 -27.53 1.68
CA GLU A 438 -14.52 -27.00 1.10
C GLU A 438 -15.72 -27.24 2.03
N ASN A 439 -15.80 -28.45 2.60
CA ASN A 439 -16.85 -28.87 3.50
C ASN A 439 -16.32 -29.06 4.93
N ILE A 440 -17.07 -28.60 5.94
CA ILE A 440 -16.85 -28.91 7.36
C ILE A 440 -18.22 -29.11 8.00
N ILE A 441 -18.48 -30.32 8.51
CA ILE A 441 -19.81 -30.71 9.04
C ILE A 441 -19.71 -31.07 10.50
N ASP A 442 -18.65 -31.78 10.89
CA ASP A 442 -18.42 -32.17 12.28
C ASP A 442 -17.65 -31.06 13.02
N PRO A 443 -18.13 -30.56 14.17
CA PRO A 443 -17.38 -29.58 14.98
C PRO A 443 -15.98 -30.07 15.39
N LYS A 444 -15.74 -31.38 15.49
CA LYS A 444 -14.41 -31.96 15.76
C LYS A 444 -13.39 -31.60 14.69
N GLU A 445 -13.81 -31.36 13.45
CA GLU A 445 -12.89 -30.92 12.40
C GLU A 445 -12.33 -29.53 12.69
N TYR A 446 -13.17 -28.58 13.11
CA TYR A 446 -12.69 -27.26 13.54
C TYR A 446 -11.75 -27.39 14.74
N LYS A 447 -12.13 -28.22 15.72
CA LYS A 447 -11.29 -28.49 16.89
C LYS A 447 -9.90 -28.99 16.49
N THR A 448 -9.84 -30.00 15.61
CA THR A 448 -8.59 -30.59 15.12
C THR A 448 -7.71 -29.55 14.43
N ILE A 449 -8.31 -28.69 13.59
CA ILE A 449 -7.57 -27.60 12.92
C ILE A 449 -6.96 -26.63 13.94
N ILE A 450 -7.70 -26.29 15.00
CA ILE A 450 -7.22 -25.35 16.02
C ILE A 450 -6.14 -26.01 16.90
N GLU A 451 -6.27 -27.31 17.19
CA GLU A 451 -5.28 -28.11 17.94
C GLU A 451 -3.90 -28.16 17.27
N GLU A 452 -3.82 -28.01 15.94
CA GLU A 452 -2.54 -27.92 15.22
C GLU A 452 -1.70 -26.69 15.62
N HIS A 453 -2.33 -25.66 16.19
CA HIS A 453 -1.68 -24.37 16.46
C HIS A 453 -1.81 -23.90 17.91
N ALA A 454 -2.62 -24.56 18.74
CA ALA A 454 -2.95 -24.12 20.09
C ALA A 454 -3.20 -25.29 21.03
N THR A 455 -2.95 -25.08 22.32
CA THR A 455 -3.54 -25.91 23.37
C THR A 455 -5.03 -25.61 23.49
N VAL A 456 -5.88 -26.59 23.17
CA VAL A 456 -7.34 -26.41 23.11
C VAL A 456 -8.03 -26.81 24.41
N HIS A 457 -8.92 -25.94 24.89
CA HIS A 457 -9.78 -26.11 26.05
C HIS A 457 -11.24 -26.06 25.61
N GLN A 458 -12.04 -27.06 26.00
CA GLN A 458 -13.47 -27.07 25.69
C GLN A 458 -14.23 -26.25 26.73
N LEU A 459 -14.70 -25.06 26.34
CA LEU A 459 -15.44 -24.16 27.23
C LEU A 459 -16.86 -24.70 27.45
N ALA A 460 -17.46 -24.36 28.60
CA ALA A 460 -18.75 -24.83 29.10
C ALA A 460 -18.75 -26.29 29.55
N THR A 461 -18.29 -27.24 28.72
CA THR A 461 -18.33 -28.67 29.07
C THR A 461 -17.15 -29.14 29.91
N LYS A 462 -15.93 -28.65 29.66
CA LYS A 462 -14.73 -28.97 30.50
C LYS A 462 -14.28 -27.78 31.35
N VAL A 463 -14.35 -26.57 30.82
CA VAL A 463 -14.06 -25.34 31.55
C VAL A 463 -15.38 -24.66 31.91
N THR A 464 -15.68 -24.63 33.21
CA THR A 464 -16.91 -24.04 33.75
C THR A 464 -17.05 -22.56 33.36
N VAL A 465 -18.24 -22.18 32.89
CA VAL A 465 -18.60 -20.79 32.67
C VAL A 465 -19.27 -20.24 33.93
N TYR A 466 -18.80 -19.10 34.42
CA TYR A 466 -19.36 -18.44 35.60
C TYR A 466 -20.17 -17.19 35.24
N ASP A 467 -21.15 -16.84 36.07
CA ASP A 467 -21.94 -15.61 35.92
C ASP A 467 -21.22 -14.36 36.42
N TRP A 468 -20.20 -13.94 35.66
CA TRP A 468 -19.47 -12.72 35.92
C TRP A 468 -20.32 -11.47 35.77
N LYS A 469 -21.32 -11.46 34.88
CA LYS A 469 -22.25 -10.34 34.68
C LYS A 469 -23.07 -10.08 35.93
N GLY A 470 -23.70 -11.12 36.49
CA GLY A 470 -24.45 -11.02 37.74
C GLY A 470 -23.58 -10.50 38.89
N LYS A 471 -22.40 -11.12 39.09
CA LYS A 471 -21.47 -10.71 40.16
C LYS A 471 -20.90 -9.32 39.96
N CYS A 472 -20.58 -8.92 38.72
CA CYS A 472 -20.18 -7.55 38.42
C CYS A 472 -21.29 -6.55 38.79
N LYS A 473 -22.55 -6.83 38.43
CA LYS A 473 -23.69 -5.96 38.77
C LYS A 473 -23.90 -5.87 40.28
N GLU A 474 -23.66 -6.95 41.01
CA GLU A 474 -23.79 -7.00 42.46
C GLU A 474 -22.69 -6.19 43.17
N PHE A 475 -21.42 -6.40 42.80
CA PHE A 475 -20.26 -5.88 43.53
C PHE A 475 -19.73 -4.54 43.03
N LEU A 476 -19.73 -4.27 41.72
CA LEU A 476 -19.15 -3.06 41.16
C LEU A 476 -20.19 -1.94 41.04
N LYS A 477 -19.74 -0.72 41.23
CA LYS A 477 -20.51 0.48 40.94
C LYS A 477 -20.87 0.54 39.45
N ASN A 478 -22.01 1.14 39.12
CA ASN A 478 -22.36 1.41 37.73
C ASN A 478 -21.26 2.23 37.04
N THR A 479 -20.93 1.91 35.79
CA THR A 479 -19.88 2.57 35.01
C THR A 479 -20.03 4.09 34.93
N ASN A 480 -21.26 4.62 35.01
CA ASN A 480 -21.51 6.07 35.00
C ASN A 480 -21.00 6.79 36.26
N SER A 481 -20.90 6.07 37.38
CA SER A 481 -20.40 6.59 38.66
C SER A 481 -18.89 6.40 38.84
N TRP A 482 -18.21 5.81 37.85
CA TRP A 482 -16.77 5.68 37.89
C TRP A 482 -16.11 7.04 37.70
N HIS A 483 -14.95 7.24 38.31
CA HIS A 483 -14.13 8.45 38.18
C HIS A 483 -13.46 8.57 36.79
N PHE A 484 -13.80 7.67 35.85
CA PHE A 484 -13.40 7.71 34.44
C PHE A 484 -14.46 7.01 33.58
N GLN A 485 -14.54 7.40 32.31
CA GLN A 485 -15.41 6.74 31.32
C GLN A 485 -14.63 5.62 30.60
N ILE A 486 -15.00 4.35 30.86
CA ILE A 486 -14.31 3.18 30.29
C ILE A 486 -14.26 3.21 28.75
N SER A 487 -15.34 3.66 28.10
CA SER A 487 -15.43 3.75 26.63
C SER A 487 -14.34 4.62 26.01
N LYS A 488 -13.92 5.70 26.70
CA LYS A 488 -12.85 6.61 26.26
C LYS A 488 -11.44 6.14 26.62
N CYS A 489 -11.30 5.16 27.51
CA CYS A 489 -9.99 4.70 27.97
C CYS A 489 -9.28 3.85 26.92
N LYS A 490 -7.96 3.96 26.86
CA LYS A 490 -7.07 3.10 26.07
C LYS A 490 -6.19 2.21 26.95
N ARG A 491 -6.06 2.54 28.23
CA ARG A 491 -5.40 1.71 29.23
C ARG A 491 -6.14 1.78 30.56
N LEU A 492 -6.42 0.64 31.16
CA LEU A 492 -6.84 0.53 32.55
C LEU A 492 -5.67 -0.04 33.36
N VAL A 493 -5.48 0.44 34.58
CA VAL A 493 -4.43 -0.02 35.49
C VAL A 493 -5.08 -0.43 36.80
N LEU A 494 -4.88 -1.69 37.19
CA LEU A 494 -5.37 -2.27 38.43
C LEU A 494 -4.17 -2.55 39.33
N LYS A 495 -4.16 -1.96 40.52
CA LYS A 495 -3.08 -2.14 41.51
C LYS A 495 -3.60 -2.75 42.80
N LYS A 496 -2.97 -3.84 43.24
CA LYS A 496 -3.19 -4.48 44.54
C LYS A 496 -2.37 -3.74 45.61
N LYS A 497 -3.04 -3.27 46.66
CA LYS A 497 -2.40 -2.70 47.86
C LYS A 497 -3.02 -3.36 49.09
N GLY A 498 -2.33 -4.36 49.63
CA GLY A 498 -2.92 -5.29 50.61
C GLY A 498 -4.14 -5.99 50.02
N ASN A 499 -5.26 -5.97 50.73
CA ASN A 499 -6.52 -6.58 50.28
C ASN A 499 -7.37 -5.67 49.36
N LYS A 500 -6.92 -4.45 49.06
CA LYS A 500 -7.65 -3.49 48.24
C LYS A 500 -7.10 -3.45 46.82
N ILE A 501 -8.02 -3.33 45.84
CA ILE A 501 -7.67 -3.13 44.44
C ILE A 501 -8.20 -1.78 43.98
N ASN A 502 -7.27 -0.91 43.57
CA ASN A 502 -7.61 0.37 42.99
C ASN A 502 -7.47 0.30 41.47
N VAL A 503 -8.44 0.88 40.77
CA VAL A 503 -8.49 0.91 39.32
C VAL A 503 -8.37 2.35 38.85
N ARG A 504 -7.64 2.56 37.76
CA ARG A 504 -7.50 3.85 37.08
C ARG A 504 -7.70 3.65 35.58
N GLY A 505 -8.45 4.53 34.95
CA GLY A 505 -8.65 4.51 33.50
C GLY A 505 -8.04 5.71 32.79
N GLU A 506 -7.14 5.45 31.85
CA GLU A 506 -6.38 6.44 31.10
C GLU A 506 -6.81 6.50 29.64
N VAL A 507 -6.93 7.72 29.11
CA VAL A 507 -7.23 7.97 27.68
C VAL A 507 -6.00 7.72 26.79
N SER A 508 -4.80 7.77 27.38
CA SER A 508 -3.53 7.52 26.71
C SER A 508 -2.85 6.27 27.28
N ASN A 509 -1.97 5.67 26.47
CA ASN A 509 -1.26 4.44 26.87
C ASN A 509 -0.03 4.70 27.76
N ARG A 510 0.38 5.95 27.97
CA ARG A 510 1.65 6.29 28.63
C ARG A 510 1.48 7.06 29.93
N ASN A 511 0.53 7.99 29.98
CA ASN A 511 0.46 8.92 31.09
C ASN A 511 -0.38 8.35 32.23
N ASP A 512 0.09 8.62 33.45
CA ASP A 512 -0.51 8.22 34.73
C ASP A 512 -1.05 9.47 35.42
N ILE A 513 -2.08 10.08 34.84
CA ILE A 513 -2.57 11.41 35.26
C ILE A 513 -3.78 11.27 36.19
N ARG A 514 -4.62 10.27 35.96
CA ARG A 514 -5.92 10.19 36.62
C ARG A 514 -5.81 9.55 38.00
N GLN A 515 -6.79 9.86 38.84
CA GLN A 515 -6.90 9.26 40.16
C GLN A 515 -7.13 7.75 40.06
N SER A 516 -6.63 7.01 41.05
CA SER A 516 -6.90 5.57 41.21
C SER A 516 -7.79 5.36 42.43
N LYS A 517 -8.95 4.73 42.24
CA LYS A 517 -9.95 4.48 43.30
C LYS A 517 -10.54 3.08 43.16
N SER A 518 -11.10 2.55 44.25
CA SER A 518 -11.90 1.32 44.21
C SER A 518 -13.20 1.52 43.42
N LEU A 519 -13.55 0.52 42.63
CA LEU A 519 -14.80 0.46 41.85
C LEU A 519 -15.90 -0.34 42.55
N LEU A 520 -15.63 -0.91 43.73
CA LEU A 520 -16.61 -1.67 44.51
C LEU A 520 -17.69 -0.74 45.09
N LYS A 521 -18.91 -1.26 45.21
CA LYS A 521 -19.99 -0.63 45.99
C LYS A 521 -19.61 -0.57 47.47
N ARG A 522 -20.26 0.34 48.21
CA ARG A 522 -20.06 0.47 49.66
C ARG A 522 -20.39 -0.86 50.35
N GLY A 523 -19.54 -1.29 51.28
CA GLY A 523 -19.73 -2.52 52.06
C GLY A 523 -19.34 -3.84 51.38
N LYS A 524 -19.14 -3.86 50.04
CA LYS A 524 -18.79 -5.08 49.31
C LYS A 524 -17.29 -5.36 49.33
N ARG A 525 -16.89 -6.60 49.61
CA ARG A 525 -15.48 -7.06 49.59
C ARG A 525 -15.28 -8.19 48.56
N LEU A 526 -14.18 -8.18 47.82
CA LEU A 526 -13.92 -9.19 46.76
C LEU A 526 -13.83 -10.63 47.30
N VAL A 527 -13.45 -10.80 48.57
CA VAL A 527 -13.44 -12.11 49.24
C VAL A 527 -14.85 -12.73 49.32
N GLU A 528 -15.89 -11.90 49.38
CA GLU A 528 -17.30 -12.34 49.46
C GLU A 528 -17.89 -12.67 48.09
N MET A 529 -17.17 -12.41 46.99
CA MET A 529 -17.64 -12.68 45.65
C MET A 529 -17.53 -14.18 45.35
N THR A 530 -18.58 -14.93 45.65
CA THR A 530 -18.73 -16.33 45.24
C THR A 530 -19.12 -16.41 43.77
N LEU A 531 -18.53 -17.33 43.00
CA LEU A 531 -18.84 -17.48 41.58
C LEU A 531 -19.93 -18.55 41.41
N ASN A 532 -21.00 -18.19 40.69
CA ASN A 532 -22.07 -19.12 40.35
C ASN A 532 -21.81 -19.67 38.95
N SER A 533 -21.88 -20.99 38.77
CA SER A 533 -21.78 -21.61 37.44
C SER A 533 -23.04 -21.38 36.62
N ILE A 534 -22.86 -21.15 35.32
CA ILE A 534 -23.94 -21.15 34.33
C ILE A 534 -24.05 -22.58 33.79
N PRO A 535 -25.26 -23.17 33.77
CA PRO A 535 -25.44 -24.50 33.20
C PRO A 535 -25.09 -24.51 31.71
N VAL A 536 -24.56 -25.64 31.24
CA VAL A 536 -24.31 -25.87 29.82
C VAL A 536 -25.65 -26.02 29.10
N GLY A 537 -25.76 -25.45 27.91
CA GLY A 537 -26.97 -25.50 27.10
C GLY A 537 -27.55 -24.13 26.83
N VAL A 538 -27.60 -23.75 25.55
CA VAL A 538 -28.27 -22.56 25.05
C VAL A 538 -29.31 -23.02 24.03
N PRO A 539 -30.61 -22.69 24.24
CA PRO A 539 -31.64 -23.05 23.29
C PRO A 539 -31.36 -22.46 21.90
N ILE A 540 -31.17 -23.33 20.90
CA ILE A 540 -31.08 -22.90 19.50
C ILE A 540 -32.49 -22.55 19.00
N LYS A 541 -32.61 -21.44 18.28
CA LYS A 541 -33.88 -21.06 17.62
C LYS A 541 -34.31 -22.15 16.63
N ALA A 542 -35.55 -22.62 16.73
CA ALA A 542 -36.10 -23.68 15.86
C ALA A 542 -35.92 -23.40 14.36
N ALA A 543 -36.06 -22.14 13.94
CA ALA A 543 -35.88 -21.76 12.53
C ALA A 543 -34.43 -21.93 12.04
N LYS A 544 -33.45 -21.83 12.94
CA LYS A 544 -32.04 -22.07 12.65
C LYS A 544 -31.74 -23.57 12.54
N LEU A 545 -32.29 -24.39 13.44
CA LEU A 545 -32.22 -25.85 13.34
C LEU A 545 -32.85 -26.34 12.03
N LYS A 546 -34.02 -25.83 11.66
CA LYS A 546 -34.68 -26.15 10.39
C LYS A 546 -33.79 -25.84 9.19
N ASP A 547 -33.16 -24.66 9.14
CA ASP A 547 -32.27 -24.28 8.04
C ASP A 547 -31.04 -25.20 7.97
N VAL A 548 -30.43 -25.53 9.12
CA VAL A 548 -29.27 -26.43 9.20
C VAL A 548 -29.65 -27.83 8.73
N ASN A 549 -30.76 -28.38 9.23
CA ASN A 549 -31.24 -29.71 8.81
C ASN A 549 -31.58 -29.73 7.32
N ASN A 550 -32.27 -28.70 6.80
CA ASN A 550 -32.53 -28.59 5.37
C ASN A 550 -31.24 -28.57 4.53
N LEU A 551 -30.20 -27.85 4.99
CA LEU A 551 -28.91 -27.82 4.32
C LEU A 551 -28.26 -29.21 4.33
N LEU A 552 -28.25 -29.89 5.48
CA LEU A 552 -27.62 -31.20 5.60
C LEU A 552 -28.36 -32.27 4.81
N THR A 553 -29.70 -32.31 4.90
CA THR A 553 -30.51 -33.25 4.12
C THR A 553 -30.37 -33.04 2.62
N LYS A 554 -30.31 -31.77 2.16
CA LYS A 554 -30.12 -31.44 0.75
C LYS A 554 -28.81 -31.99 0.17
N HIS A 555 -27.73 -31.96 0.97
CA HIS A 555 -26.39 -32.32 0.50
C HIS A 555 -25.97 -33.75 0.83
N TYR A 556 -26.51 -34.36 1.88
CA TYR A 556 -26.07 -35.65 2.42
C TYR A 556 -27.21 -36.66 2.62
N GLY A 557 -28.46 -36.34 2.28
CA GLY A 557 -29.61 -37.22 2.48
C GLY A 557 -30.10 -37.29 3.93
N ALA A 558 -30.98 -38.25 4.22
CA ALA A 558 -31.60 -38.40 5.54
C ALA A 558 -30.58 -38.71 6.66
N ASP A 559 -29.44 -39.31 6.31
CA ASP A 559 -28.36 -39.67 7.25
C ASP A 559 -27.50 -38.48 7.71
N GLY A 560 -27.73 -37.28 7.14
CA GLY A 560 -27.01 -36.05 7.49
C GLY A 560 -27.63 -35.21 8.61
N CYS A 561 -28.77 -35.61 9.18
CA CYS A 561 -29.45 -34.83 10.23
C CYS A 561 -28.65 -34.82 11.55
N ILE A 562 -28.49 -33.63 12.15
CA ILE A 562 -27.86 -33.42 13.47
C ILE A 562 -28.94 -33.38 14.57
#